data_AF-A0A2V7UWX6-F1
#
_entry.id   AF-A0A2V7UWX6-F1
#
_cell.length_a   1.000
_cell.length_b   1.000
_cell.length_c   1.000
_cell.angle_alpha   90.00
_cell.angle_beta   90.00
_cell.angle_gamma   90.00
#
_symmetry.space_group_name_H-M   'P 1'
#
loop_
_entity.id
_entity.type
_entity.pdbx_description
1 polymer ?
#
loop_
_entity_poly.entity_id
_entity_poly.type
_entity_poly.pdbx_seq_one_letter_code
_entity_poly.pdbx_strand_id
1 'polypeptide(L)'
;MSEEAGAPGSESIDEETRRLRQLRMVVDLTCNVIMQGKLGREEAEELVAAARRRALELFPDKEATYELILAPRFARLLREFAPPAPTSKVVTFPGR
;
A
#
# COMPACT_ATOMS: atom_id res chain seq x y z
N MET A 1 -30.81 14.79 38.43
CA MET A 1 -30.18 15.99 37.86
C MET A 1 -28.92 15.49 37.15
N SER A 2 -29.02 15.03 35.89
CA SER A 2 -29.11 15.86 34.67
C SER A 2 -27.80 16.62 34.47
N GLU A 3 -27.02 16.55 33.39
CA GLU A 3 -26.99 15.96 32.05
C GLU A 3 -25.45 15.94 31.73
N GLU A 4 -24.84 15.07 30.93
CA GLU A 4 -24.99 14.97 29.48
C GLU A 4 -24.48 13.60 29.01
N ALA A 5 -25.36 12.88 28.32
CA ALA A 5 -24.98 11.97 27.29
C ALA A 5 -24.55 12.81 26.07
N GLY A 6 -23.26 13.15 25.98
CA GLY A 6 -22.67 13.69 24.76
C GLY A 6 -22.62 12.60 23.69
N ALA A 7 -23.33 12.81 22.59
CA ALA A 7 -23.56 11.85 21.53
C ALA A 7 -22.27 11.19 20.96
N PRO A 8 -22.20 9.84 20.82
CA PRO A 8 -21.15 9.19 20.05
C PRO A 8 -21.52 9.23 18.56
N GLY A 9 -21.15 10.30 17.83
CA GLY A 9 -21.61 10.42 16.44
C GLY A 9 -20.76 11.23 15.45
N SER A 10 -19.95 12.18 15.89
CA SER A 10 -19.26 13.12 14.98
C SER A 10 -17.74 13.07 15.07
N GLU A 11 -17.15 13.04 16.27
CA GLU A 11 -15.69 13.04 16.45
C GLU A 11 -15.02 11.79 15.83
N SER A 12 -15.69 10.64 15.88
CA SER A 12 -15.17 9.40 15.31
C SER A 12 -15.15 9.42 13.78
N ILE A 13 -16.11 10.09 13.12
CA ILE A 13 -16.20 10.11 11.65
C ILE A 13 -15.12 11.02 11.05
N ASP A 14 -14.83 12.18 11.66
CA ASP A 14 -13.77 13.06 11.19
C ASP A 14 -12.38 12.42 11.32
N GLU A 15 -12.14 11.71 12.41
CA GLU A 15 -10.90 10.99 12.65
C GLU A 15 -10.76 9.78 11.72
N GLU A 16 -11.84 9.03 11.51
CA GLU A 16 -11.88 7.94 10.54
C GLU A 16 -11.64 8.45 9.11
N THR A 17 -12.21 9.61 8.75
CA THR A 17 -12.00 10.27 7.46
C THR A 17 -10.57 10.78 7.31
N ARG A 18 -9.93 11.29 8.38
CA ARG A 18 -8.51 11.68 8.36
C ARG A 18 -7.61 10.47 8.11
N ARG A 19 -7.85 9.36 8.81
CA ARG A 19 -7.09 8.10 8.62
C ARG A 19 -7.29 7.53 7.22
N LEU A 20 -8.51 7.61 6.67
CA LEU A 20 -8.83 7.22 5.29
C LEU A 20 -8.05 8.07 4.26
N ARG A 21 -8.04 9.39 4.44
CA ARG A 21 -7.28 10.31 3.58
C ARG A 21 -5.78 10.03 3.66
N GLN A 22 -5.26 9.80 4.86
CA GLN A 22 -3.85 9.52 5.06
C GLN A 22 -3.43 8.22 4.38
N LEU A 23 -4.23 7.17 4.53
CA LEU A 23 -3.96 5.91 3.85
C LEU A 23 -4.08 6.04 2.33
N ARG A 24 -5.10 6.77 1.83
CA ARG A 24 -5.23 7.02 0.40
C ARG A 24 -4.00 7.73 -0.17
N MET A 25 -3.46 8.72 0.55
CA MET A 25 -2.21 9.37 0.16
C MET A 25 -1.03 8.39 0.12
N VAL A 26 -0.87 7.52 1.13
CA VAL A 26 0.19 6.50 1.13
C VAL A 26 0.04 5.55 -0.05
N VAL A 27 -1.17 5.04 -0.30
CA VAL A 27 -1.46 4.15 -1.42
C VAL A 27 -1.19 4.82 -2.75
N ASP A 28 -1.69 6.05 -2.95
CA ASP A 28 -1.51 6.79 -4.20
C ASP A 28 -0.03 7.12 -4.45
N LEU A 29 0.75 7.43 -3.40
CA LEU A 29 2.19 7.62 -3.49
C LEU A 29 2.90 6.32 -3.87
N THR A 30 2.60 5.21 -3.18
CA THR A 30 3.13 3.88 -3.51
C THR A 30 2.81 3.49 -4.96
N CYS A 31 1.57 3.72 -5.41
CA CYS A 31 1.18 3.48 -6.79
C CYS A 31 2.03 4.32 -7.76
N ASN A 32 2.17 5.62 -7.51
CA ASN A 32 2.97 6.50 -8.37
C ASN A 32 4.44 6.05 -8.44
N VAL A 33 5.03 5.67 -7.31
CA VAL A 33 6.43 5.20 -7.26
C VAL A 33 6.59 3.90 -8.05
N ILE A 34 5.67 2.94 -7.88
CA ILE A 34 5.67 1.68 -8.65
C ILE A 34 5.50 1.99 -10.14
N MET A 35 4.57 2.87 -10.52
CA MET A 35 4.30 3.26 -11.91
C MET A 35 5.49 3.92 -12.61
N GLN A 36 6.43 4.53 -11.87
CA GLN A 36 7.66 5.07 -12.46
C GLN A 36 8.60 3.98 -12.98
N GLY A 37 8.41 2.71 -12.61
CA GLY A 37 9.21 1.58 -13.10
C GLY A 37 10.70 1.65 -12.74
N LYS A 38 11.05 2.48 -11.74
CA LYS A 38 12.44 2.66 -11.27
C LYS A 38 12.86 1.65 -10.22
N LEU A 39 11.90 0.92 -9.65
CA LEU A 39 12.13 -0.04 -8.58
C LEU A 39 12.21 -1.46 -9.16
N GLY A 40 13.15 -2.25 -8.63
CA GLY A 40 13.14 -3.69 -8.81
C GLY A 40 11.91 -4.33 -8.18
N ARG A 41 11.63 -5.60 -8.53
CA ARG A 41 10.48 -6.32 -7.99
C ARG A 41 10.51 -6.46 -6.48
N GLU A 42 11.68 -6.74 -5.90
CA GLU A 42 11.86 -6.81 -4.45
C GLU A 42 11.55 -5.47 -3.78
N GLU A 43 12.10 -4.37 -4.30
CA GLU A 43 11.84 -3.02 -3.76
C GLU A 43 10.37 -2.63 -3.86
N ALA A 44 9.70 -2.98 -4.96
CA ALA A 44 8.29 -2.72 -5.15
C ALA A 44 7.43 -3.54 -4.17
N GLU A 45 7.76 -4.81 -3.94
CA GLU A 45 7.11 -5.67 -2.94
C GLU A 45 7.33 -5.15 -1.51
N GLU A 46 8.54 -4.68 -1.18
CA GLU A 46 8.83 -4.03 0.09
C GLU A 46 8.00 -2.76 0.30
N LEU A 47 7.82 -1.95 -0.75
CA LEU A 47 6.99 -0.73 -0.69
C LEU A 47 5.52 -1.07 -0.41
N VAL A 48 5.00 -2.13 -1.03
CA VAL A 48 3.64 -2.62 -0.76
C VAL A 48 3.53 -3.15 0.67
N ALA A 49 4.53 -3.89 1.16
CA ALA A 49 4.56 -4.39 2.53
C ALA A 49 4.64 -3.26 3.57
N ALA A 50 5.35 -2.17 3.26
CA ALA A 50 5.39 -0.98 4.10
C ALA A 50 4.05 -0.25 4.11
N ALA A 51 3.41 -0.08 2.94
CA ALA A 51 2.07 0.50 2.83
C ALA A 51 1.03 -0.31 3.60
N ARG A 52 1.10 -1.66 3.54
CA ARG A 52 0.28 -2.56 4.33
C ARG A 52 0.46 -2.31 5.82
N ARG A 53 1.70 -2.32 6.33
CA ARG A 53 1.99 -2.06 7.75
C ARG A 53 1.41 -0.72 8.23
N ARG A 54 1.55 0.34 7.44
CA ARG A 54 0.94 1.65 7.76
C ARG A 54 -0.59 1.61 7.78
N ALA A 55 -1.22 0.85 6.88
CA ALA A 55 -2.66 0.66 6.90
C ALA A 55 -3.13 -0.02 8.18
N LEU A 56 -2.39 -1.03 8.66
CA LEU A 56 -2.70 -1.77 9.88
C LEU A 56 -2.53 -0.94 11.15
N GLU A 57 -1.53 -0.05 11.19
CA GLU A 57 -1.37 0.92 12.27
C GLU A 57 -2.55 1.90 12.36
N LEU A 58 -3.11 2.30 11.21
CA LEU A 58 -4.24 3.23 11.13
C LEU A 58 -5.60 2.53 11.38
N PHE A 59 -5.73 1.27 10.97
CA PHE A 59 -6.98 0.52 10.99
C PHE A 59 -6.76 -0.96 11.37
N PRO A 60 -6.44 -1.26 12.64
CA PRO A 60 -6.25 -2.65 13.09
C PRO A 60 -7.52 -3.50 12.94
N ASP A 61 -8.70 -2.88 13.02
CA ASP A 61 -10.00 -3.56 12.98
C ASP A 61 -10.51 -3.82 11.54
N LYS A 62 -9.98 -3.09 10.54
CA LYS A 62 -10.44 -3.15 9.14
C LYS A 62 -9.37 -3.72 8.19
N GLU A 63 -8.39 -4.45 8.71
CA GLU A 63 -7.30 -5.10 7.97
C GLU A 63 -7.82 -5.93 6.79
N ALA A 64 -8.73 -6.86 7.07
CA ALA A 64 -9.21 -7.83 6.08
C ALA A 64 -9.87 -7.15 4.87
N THR A 65 -10.70 -6.13 5.11
CA THR A 65 -11.35 -5.34 4.05
C THR A 65 -10.33 -4.57 3.23
N TYR A 66 -9.29 -4.03 3.88
CA TYR A 66 -8.21 -3.35 3.19
C TYR A 66 -7.40 -4.28 2.31
N GLU A 67 -7.03 -5.45 2.79
CA GLU A 67 -6.33 -6.44 1.96
C GLU A 67 -7.17 -6.87 0.77
N LEU A 68 -8.48 -7.06 0.97
CA LEU A 68 -9.39 -7.50 -0.10
C LEU A 68 -9.48 -6.48 -1.25
N ILE A 69 -9.33 -5.19 -0.97
CA ILE A 69 -9.42 -4.11 -1.96
C ILE A 69 -8.04 -3.70 -2.48
N LEU A 70 -7.06 -3.52 -1.60
CA LEU A 70 -5.72 -3.02 -1.95
C LEU A 70 -4.80 -4.10 -2.51
N ALA A 71 -4.82 -5.33 -1.96
CA ALA A 71 -3.93 -6.38 -2.42
C ALA A 71 -4.09 -6.71 -3.92
N PRO A 72 -5.31 -6.89 -4.48
CA PRO A 72 -5.44 -7.15 -5.92
C PRO A 72 -4.98 -5.97 -6.79
N ARG A 73 -5.13 -4.74 -6.29
CA ARG A 73 -4.67 -3.52 -6.98
C ARG A 73 -3.14 -3.45 -7.01
N PHE A 74 -2.48 -3.71 -5.90
CA PHE A 74 -1.02 -3.75 -5.82
C PHE A 74 -0.42 -4.90 -6.62
N ALA A 75 -1.02 -6.09 -6.58
CA ALA A 75 -0.59 -7.23 -7.39
C ALA A 75 -0.62 -6.92 -8.89
N ARG A 76 -1.63 -6.17 -9.35
CA ARG A 76 -1.71 -5.71 -10.74
C ARG A 76 -0.61 -4.71 -11.08
N LEU A 77 -0.35 -3.74 -10.21
CA LEU A 77 0.72 -2.75 -10.39
C LEU A 77 2.11 -3.41 -10.42
N LEU A 78 2.37 -4.35 -9.52
CA LEU A 78 3.63 -5.11 -9.49
C LEU A 78 3.83 -5.89 -10.80
N ARG A 79 2.78 -6.54 -11.31
CA ARG A 79 2.87 -7.29 -12.57
C ARG A 79 3.17 -6.38 -13.77
N GLU A 80 2.65 -5.16 -13.77
CA GLU A 80 2.70 -4.25 -14.92
C GLU A 80 3.97 -3.37 -14.92
N PHE A 81 4.42 -2.93 -13.75
CA PHE A 81 5.52 -1.98 -13.62
C PHE A 81 6.79 -2.54 -12.95
N ALA A 82 6.69 -3.70 -12.30
CA ALA A 82 7.82 -4.41 -11.74
C ALA A 82 7.88 -5.84 -12.31
N PRO A 83 8.03 -5.99 -13.65
CA PRO A 83 8.20 -7.31 -14.24
C PRO A 83 9.42 -7.99 -13.60
N PRO A 84 9.37 -9.32 -13.35
CA PRO A 84 10.50 -10.02 -12.77
C PRO A 84 11.72 -9.77 -13.67
N ALA A 85 12.82 -9.34 -13.05
CA ALA A 85 14.05 -9.04 -13.78
C ALA A 85 14.36 -10.23 -14.70
N PRO A 86 14.73 -9.99 -15.99
CA PRO A 86 15.10 -11.08 -16.87
C PRO A 86 16.28 -11.79 -16.21
N THR A 87 16.05 -13.04 -15.80
CA THR A 87 17.07 -13.99 -15.34
C THR A 87 17.94 -14.34 -16.53
N SER A 88 18.72 -13.38 -16.99
CA SER A 88 19.62 -13.54 -18.11
C SER A 88 20.75 -12.52 -17.98
N LYS A 89 21.52 -12.66 -16.90
CA LYS A 89 22.96 -12.56 -17.08
C LYS A 89 23.42 -13.92 -17.61
N VAL A 90 23.13 -14.18 -18.88
CA VAL A 90 23.93 -15.11 -19.67
C VAL A 90 25.35 -14.55 -19.57
N VAL A 91 26.20 -15.29 -18.86
CA VAL A 91 27.63 -15.02 -18.83
C VAL A 91 28.14 -15.35 -20.22
N THR A 92 28.06 -14.39 -21.15
CA THR A 92 28.79 -14.51 -22.41
C THR A 92 30.24 -14.18 -22.09
N PHE A 93 31.02 -15.21 -21.75
CA PHE A 93 32.47 -15.17 -21.82
C PHE A 93 32.85 -14.85 -23.28
N PRO A 94 33.51 -13.73 -23.60
CA PRO A 94 34.25 -13.66 -24.85
C PRO A 94 35.53 -14.48 -24.65
N GLY A 95 35.43 -15.78 -24.95
CA GLY A 95 36.60 -16.60 -25.18
C GLY A 95 37.17 -16.29 -26.56
N ARG A 96 38.36 -15.69 -26.62
CA ARG A 96 39.57 -16.19 -27.28
C ARG A 96 40.54 -15.05 -27.60
#